data_AF-A0A842L054-F1
#
_entry.id   AF-A0A842L054-F1
#
_cell.length_a   1.000
_cell.length_b   1.000
_cell.length_c   1.000
_cell.angle_alpha   90.00
_cell.angle_beta   90.00
_cell.angle_gamma   90.00
#
_symmetry.space_group_name_H-M   'P 1'
#
loop_
_entity.id
_entity.type
_entity.pdbx_description
1 polymer ?
#
loop_
_entity_poly.entity_id
_entity_poly.type
_entity_poly.pdbx_seq_one_letter_code
_entity_poly.pdbx_strand_id
1 'polypeptide(L)'
;MGYNNEHKRAEAEKSKIDDLCYKVTSNLLLALMIWLFGVLVFIPIAKTIGANVKLFIALIIFLPFTGLILQLFPKILELIDIFSLFSIKKFRFLRGVKEGERFLVFKSIYTIIFAIVIYLLYFPLLISFHPAINGIAIIIVVLTVFFILVRVLNIFFKQI
;
A
#
# COMPACT_ATOMS: atom_id res chain seq x y z
N MET A 1 34.61 -13.48 -21.56
CA MET A 1 34.56 -12.41 -20.52
C MET A 1 33.16 -11.87 -20.22
N GLY A 2 32.15 -12.01 -21.09
CA GLY A 2 30.78 -11.53 -20.83
C GLY A 2 30.00 -12.26 -19.72
N TYR A 3 30.18 -13.59 -19.60
CA TYR A 3 29.41 -14.44 -18.66
C TYR A 3 29.59 -14.07 -17.17
N ASN A 4 30.79 -13.65 -16.76
CA ASN A 4 31.08 -13.26 -15.37
C ASN A 4 30.46 -11.91 -14.99
N ASN A 5 30.25 -11.03 -15.97
CA ASN A 5 29.70 -9.69 -15.73
C ASN A 5 28.17 -9.72 -15.60
N GLU A 6 27.51 -10.62 -16.34
CA GLU A 6 26.05 -10.83 -16.23
C GLU A 6 25.68 -11.47 -14.89
N HIS A 7 26.46 -12.45 -14.42
CA HIS A 7 26.23 -13.08 -13.11
C HIS A 7 26.39 -12.08 -11.96
N LYS A 8 27.45 -11.25 -11.99
CA LYS A 8 27.66 -10.18 -11.00
C LYS A 8 26.55 -9.11 -11.02
N ARG A 9 26.00 -8.79 -12.19
CA ARG A 9 24.86 -7.87 -12.31
C ARG A 9 23.59 -8.46 -11.72
N ALA A 10 23.30 -9.73 -12.01
CA ALA A 10 22.13 -10.42 -11.47
C ALA A 10 22.20 -10.56 -9.94
N GLU A 11 23.39 -10.83 -9.39
CA GLU A 11 23.60 -10.87 -7.92
C GLU A 11 23.46 -9.50 -7.26
N ALA A 12 23.98 -8.44 -7.88
CA ALA A 12 23.83 -7.07 -7.38
C ALA A 12 22.37 -6.59 -7.42
N GLU A 13 21.64 -6.92 -8.49
CA GLU A 13 20.22 -6.61 -8.63
C GLU A 13 19.39 -7.35 -7.57
N LYS A 14 19.66 -8.65 -7.36
CA LYS A 14 19.00 -9.45 -6.34
C LYS A 14 19.27 -8.92 -4.92
N SER A 15 20.53 -8.62 -4.59
CA SER A 15 20.90 -8.04 -3.30
C SER A 15 20.23 -6.69 -3.05
N LYS A 16 20.08 -5.85 -4.08
CA LYS A 16 19.37 -4.57 -3.97
C LYS A 16 17.88 -4.75 -3.73
N ILE A 17 17.25 -5.73 -4.36
CA ILE A 17 15.84 -6.09 -4.14
C ILE A 17 15.65 -6.63 -2.72
N ASP A 18 16.56 -7.47 -2.23
CA ASP A 18 16.49 -8.04 -0.88
C ASP A 18 16.64 -6.96 0.21
N ASP A 19 17.58 -6.01 0.04
CA ASP A 19 17.74 -4.86 0.94
C ASP A 19 16.52 -3.93 0.92
N LEU A 20 15.98 -3.64 -0.27
CA LEU A 20 14.74 -2.86 -0.42
C LEU A 20 13.58 -3.54 0.30
N CYS A 21 13.42 -4.85 0.13
CA CYS A 21 12.38 -5.65 0.77
C CYS A 21 12.51 -5.63 2.30
N TYR A 22 13.73 -5.82 2.83
CA TYR A 22 13.99 -5.75 4.26
C TYR A 22 13.65 -4.37 4.83
N LYS A 23 14.08 -3.30 4.15
CA LYS A 23 13.84 -1.92 4.58
C LYS A 23 12.35 -1.54 4.54
N VAL A 24 11.62 -1.97 3.51
CA VAL A 24 10.16 -1.78 3.43
C VAL A 24 9.47 -2.56 4.54
N THR A 25 9.81 -3.84 4.72
CA THR A 25 9.19 -4.71 5.73
C THR A 25 9.43 -4.18 7.14
N SER A 26 10.65 -3.77 7.45
CA SER A 26 11.00 -3.20 8.76
C SER A 26 10.24 -1.90 9.03
N ASN A 27 10.22 -0.97 8.06
CA ASN A 27 9.46 0.28 8.20
C ASN A 27 7.94 0.02 8.32
N LEU A 28 7.41 -0.96 7.58
CA LEU A 28 6.00 -1.33 7.64
C LEU A 28 5.66 -1.95 8.99
N LEU A 29 6.53 -2.82 9.51
CA LEU A 29 6.38 -3.43 10.83
C LEU A 29 6.41 -2.37 11.94
N LEU A 30 7.32 -1.40 11.83
CA LEU A 30 7.42 -0.28 12.77
C LEU A 30 6.17 0.61 12.71
N ALA A 31 5.70 0.94 11.51
CA ALA A 31 4.45 1.68 11.31
C ALA A 31 3.24 0.91 11.89
N LEU A 32 3.21 -0.41 11.70
CA LEU A 32 2.16 -1.28 12.21
C LEU A 32 2.21 -1.40 13.74
N MET A 33 3.40 -1.48 14.34
CA MET A 33 3.59 -1.42 15.80
C MET A 33 3.04 -0.11 16.38
N ILE A 34 3.45 1.03 15.82
CA ILE A 34 2.98 2.35 16.26
C ILE A 34 1.46 2.45 16.12
N TRP A 35 0.93 1.97 15.00
CA TRP A 35 -0.50 1.96 14.74
C TRP A 35 -1.26 1.06 15.73
N LEU A 36 -0.77 -0.15 15.96
CA LEU A 36 -1.43 -1.13 16.83
C LEU A 36 -1.47 -0.61 18.26
N PHE A 37 -0.34 -0.14 18.80
CA PHE A 37 -0.30 0.48 20.12
C PHE A 37 -1.14 1.75 20.18
N GLY A 38 -0.99 2.62 19.18
CA GLY A 38 -1.73 3.87 19.07
C GLY A 38 -3.25 3.66 19.13
N VAL A 39 -3.75 2.79 18.26
CA VAL A 39 -5.18 2.59 18.08
C VAL A 39 -5.79 1.66 19.11
N LEU A 40 -5.15 0.53 19.45
CA LEU A 40 -5.75 -0.46 20.35
C LEU A 40 -5.51 -0.15 21.83
N VAL A 41 -4.43 0.54 22.17
CA VAL A 41 -4.07 0.80 23.58
C VAL A 41 -4.34 2.26 23.92
N PHE A 42 -3.73 3.20 23.19
CA PHE A 42 -3.79 4.61 23.58
C PHE A 42 -5.17 5.25 23.34
N ILE A 43 -5.85 4.99 22.21
CA ILE A 43 -7.19 5.58 21.95
C ILE A 43 -8.24 5.12 22.99
N PRO A 44 -8.36 3.82 23.34
CA PRO A 44 -9.31 3.38 24.35
C PRO A 44 -9.01 3.95 25.74
N ILE A 45 -7.74 4.02 26.13
CA ILE A 45 -7.32 4.66 27.39
C ILE A 45 -7.67 6.14 27.37
N ALA A 46 -7.43 6.84 26.26
CA ALA A 46 -7.77 8.25 26.15
C ALA A 46 -9.28 8.51 26.28
N LYS A 47 -10.10 7.58 25.78
CA LYS A 47 -11.56 7.65 25.87
C LYS A 47 -12.05 7.61 27.32
N THR A 48 -11.35 6.93 28.23
CA THR A 48 -11.75 6.87 29.65
C THR A 48 -11.43 8.16 30.40
N ILE A 49 -10.45 8.94 29.93
CA ILE A 49 -10.02 10.20 30.56
C ILE A 49 -10.92 11.36 30.11
N GLY A 50 -11.19 11.47 28.81
CA GLY A 50 -12.06 12.51 28.27
C GLY A 50 -11.88 12.78 26.78
N ALA A 51 -12.90 13.38 26.15
CA ALA A 51 -12.93 13.60 24.71
C ALA A 51 -11.80 14.50 24.19
N ASN A 52 -11.40 15.51 24.95
CA ASN A 52 -10.30 16.41 24.57
C ASN A 52 -8.96 15.67 24.55
N VAL A 53 -8.70 14.82 25.56
CA VAL A 53 -7.46 14.02 25.67
C VAL A 53 -7.39 12.99 24.54
N LYS A 54 -8.53 12.40 24.14
CA LYS A 54 -8.63 11.52 22.97
C LYS A 54 -8.15 12.20 21.69
N LEU A 55 -8.54 13.45 21.45
CA LEU A 55 -8.12 14.20 20.26
C LEU A 55 -6.61 14.45 20.24
N PHE A 56 -6.02 14.88 21.35
CA PHE A 56 -4.57 15.10 21.44
C PHE A 56 -3.77 13.82 21.23
N ILE A 57 -4.18 12.71 21.86
CA ILE A 57 -3.51 11.42 21.70
C ILE A 57 -3.64 10.92 20.26
N ALA A 58 -4.83 11.00 19.66
CA ALA A 58 -5.03 10.64 18.26
C ALA A 58 -4.14 11.48 17.33
N LEU A 59 -3.97 12.78 17.59
CA LEU A 59 -3.11 13.67 16.82
C LEU A 59 -1.63 13.30 16.92
N ILE A 60 -1.13 13.05 18.15
CA ILE A 60 0.26 12.65 18.40
C ILE A 60 0.59 11.32 17.72
N ILE A 61 -0.36 10.39 17.61
CA ILE A 61 -0.18 9.12 16.89
C ILE A 61 -0.30 9.32 15.38
N PHE A 62 -1.24 10.16 14.94
CA PHE A 62 -1.54 10.39 13.54
C PHE A 62 -0.36 11.01 12.78
N LEU A 63 0.34 11.98 13.38
CA LEU A 63 1.51 12.65 12.80
C LEU A 63 2.64 11.68 12.37
N PRO A 64 3.25 10.89 13.28
CA PRO A 64 4.31 9.96 12.93
C PRO A 64 3.81 8.82 12.04
N PHE A 65 2.57 8.35 12.25
CA PHE A 65 1.98 7.32 11.41
C PHE A 65 1.84 7.79 9.95
N THR A 66 1.35 9.02 9.75
CA THR A 66 1.22 9.64 8.43
C THR A 66 2.58 9.82 7.77
N GLY A 67 3.57 10.30 8.53
CA GLY A 67 4.95 10.46 8.04
C GLY A 67 5.54 9.13 7.54
N LEU A 68 5.35 8.05 8.28
CA LEU A 68 5.82 6.71 7.88
C LEU A 68 5.10 6.21 6.63
N ILE A 69 3.77 6.36 6.55
CA ILE A 69 3.01 5.95 5.37
C ILE A 69 3.44 6.72 4.12
N LEU A 70 3.66 8.03 4.22
CA LEU A 70 4.15 8.85 3.10
C LEU A 70 5.53 8.39 2.63
N GLN A 71 6.42 8.00 3.55
CA GLN A 71 7.73 7.45 3.22
C GLN A 71 7.65 6.04 2.60
N LEU A 72 6.67 5.24 3.02
CA LEU A 72 6.42 3.87 2.54
C LEU A 72 5.72 3.86 1.18
N PHE A 73 4.91 4.87 0.87
CA PHE A 73 4.09 4.94 -0.33
C PHE A 73 4.88 4.70 -1.64
N PRO A 74 5.95 5.45 -1.96
CA PRO A 74 6.71 5.23 -3.20
C PRO A 74 7.38 3.85 -3.22
N LYS A 75 7.88 3.38 -2.07
CA LYS A 75 8.57 2.08 -1.98
C LYS A 75 7.62 0.91 -2.18
N ILE A 76 6.38 1.02 -1.69
CA ILE A 76 5.37 -0.02 -1.86
C ILE A 76 4.88 -0.04 -3.31
N LEU A 77 4.73 1.12 -3.96
CA LEU A 77 4.43 1.16 -5.39
C LEU A 77 5.52 0.46 -6.22
N GLU A 78 6.79 0.68 -5.90
CA GLU A 78 7.92 -0.02 -6.52
C GLU A 78 7.85 -1.54 -6.26
N LEU A 79 7.51 -1.95 -5.03
CA LEU A 79 7.30 -3.36 -4.68
C LEU A 79 6.14 -3.98 -5.48
N ILE A 80 5.02 -3.27 -5.63
CA ILE A 80 3.87 -3.72 -6.42
C ILE A 80 4.26 -3.92 -7.88
N ASP A 81 5.10 -3.04 -8.44
CA ASP A 81 5.60 -3.18 -9.80
C ASP A 81 6.48 -4.43 -9.96
N ILE A 82 7.38 -4.69 -9.00
CA ILE A 82 8.20 -5.91 -8.98
C ILE A 82 7.32 -7.17 -8.82
N PHE A 83 6.36 -7.15 -7.90
CA PHE A 83 5.44 -8.27 -7.65
C PHE A 83 4.54 -8.56 -8.86
N SER A 84 4.10 -7.53 -9.57
CA SER A 84 3.33 -7.68 -10.81
C SER A 84 4.16 -8.37 -11.88
N LEU A 85 5.41 -7.95 -12.10
CA LEU A 85 6.34 -8.63 -13.03
C LEU A 85 6.59 -10.09 -12.64
N PHE A 86 6.77 -10.37 -11.34
CA PHE A 86 6.96 -11.72 -10.84
C PHE A 86 5.73 -12.60 -11.06
N SER A 87 4.53 -12.04 -10.83
CA SER A 87 3.26 -12.76 -11.01
C SER A 87 3.02 -13.13 -12.47
N ILE A 88 3.39 -12.29 -13.44
CA ILE A 88 3.29 -12.62 -14.88
C ILE A 88 4.15 -13.84 -15.23
N LYS A 89 5.39 -13.90 -14.71
CA LYS A 89 6.30 -15.03 -14.98
C LYS A 89 5.78 -16.34 -14.39
N LYS A 90 5.10 -16.27 -13.24
CA LYS A 90 4.60 -17.46 -12.52
C LYS A 90 3.22 -17.92 -12.99
N PHE A 91 2.32 -17.00 -13.36
CA PHE A 91 0.95 -17.33 -13.77
C PHE A 91 0.79 -17.33 -15.29
N ARG A 92 0.82 -18.53 -15.87
CA ARG A 92 0.58 -18.80 -17.31
C ARG A 92 -0.90 -18.69 -17.73
N PHE A 93 -1.79 -18.29 -16.82
CA PHE A 93 -3.25 -18.43 -16.93
C PHE A 93 -3.90 -17.54 -18.00
N LEU A 94 -3.24 -16.45 -18.41
CA LEU A 94 -3.71 -15.52 -19.46
C LEU A 94 -2.89 -15.63 -20.75
N ARG A 95 -2.72 -16.86 -21.26
CA ARG A 95 -1.83 -17.18 -22.39
C ARG A 95 -2.20 -16.52 -23.73
N GLY A 96 -3.32 -15.78 -23.82
CA GLY A 96 -3.80 -15.07 -25.02
C GLY A 96 -3.81 -13.54 -24.95
N VAL A 97 -3.46 -12.93 -23.81
CA VAL A 97 -3.49 -11.45 -23.61
C VAL A 97 -2.08 -10.88 -23.73
N LYS A 98 -1.88 -9.66 -24.25
CA LYS A 98 -0.52 -9.08 -24.35
C LYS A 98 0.11 -8.96 -22.97
N GLU A 99 1.42 -9.22 -22.85
CA GLU A 99 2.12 -9.17 -21.54
C GLU A 99 1.96 -7.82 -20.83
N GLY A 100 1.95 -6.71 -21.59
CA GLY A 100 1.74 -5.37 -21.04
C GLY A 100 0.36 -5.14 -20.42
N GLU A 101 -0.69 -5.78 -20.94
CA GLU A 101 -2.04 -5.64 -20.41
C GLU A 101 -2.23 -6.49 -19.15
N ARG A 102 -1.64 -7.70 -19.13
CA ARG A 102 -1.58 -8.56 -17.93
C ARG A 102 -0.89 -7.84 -16.76
N PHE A 103 0.24 -7.18 -17.03
CA PHE A 103 0.94 -6.36 -16.04
C PHE A 103 0.04 -5.27 -15.46
N LEU A 104 -0.72 -4.58 -16.32
CA LEU A 104 -1.59 -3.47 -15.93
C LEU A 104 -2.76 -3.95 -15.07
N VAL A 105 -3.33 -5.11 -15.37
CA VAL A 105 -4.38 -5.73 -14.55
C VAL A 105 -3.85 -6.12 -13.17
N PHE A 106 -2.74 -6.86 -13.08
CA PHE A 106 -2.16 -7.25 -11.79
C PHE A 106 -1.75 -6.04 -10.96
N LYS A 107 -1.08 -5.05 -11.57
CA LYS A 107 -0.74 -3.78 -10.91
C LYS A 107 -1.98 -3.10 -10.34
N SER A 108 -3.07 -3.05 -11.12
CA SER A 108 -4.32 -2.44 -10.69
C SER A 108 -4.95 -3.17 -9.50
N ILE A 109 -4.97 -4.50 -9.51
CA ILE A 109 -5.47 -5.32 -8.39
C ILE A 109 -4.67 -5.06 -7.12
N TYR A 110 -3.34 -5.14 -7.18
CA TYR A 110 -2.49 -4.85 -6.03
C TYR A 110 -2.66 -3.42 -5.53
N THR A 111 -2.82 -2.45 -6.43
CA THR A 111 -3.09 -1.05 -6.06
C THR A 111 -4.43 -0.89 -5.33
N ILE A 112 -5.49 -1.57 -5.78
CA ILE A 112 -6.81 -1.55 -5.11
C ILE A 112 -6.71 -2.16 -3.71
N ILE A 113 -6.11 -3.35 -3.60
CA ILE A 113 -5.91 -4.02 -2.30
C ILE A 113 -5.12 -3.11 -1.36
N PHE A 114 -4.05 -2.51 -1.85
CA PHE A 114 -3.22 -1.62 -1.06
C PHE A 114 -3.97 -0.36 -0.60
N ALA A 115 -4.76 0.26 -1.47
CA ALA A 115 -5.60 1.41 -1.12
C ALA A 115 -6.62 1.06 -0.02
N ILE A 116 -7.25 -0.11 -0.11
CA ILE A 116 -8.19 -0.60 0.90
C ILE A 116 -7.48 -0.83 2.24
N VAL A 117 -6.30 -1.48 2.23
CA VAL A 117 -5.51 -1.71 3.45
C VAL A 117 -5.10 -0.40 4.11
N ILE A 118 -4.61 0.58 3.34
CA ILE A 118 -4.30 1.92 3.87
C ILE A 118 -5.54 2.52 4.52
N TYR A 119 -6.69 2.50 3.83
CA TYR A 119 -7.92 3.06 4.38
C TYR A 119 -8.32 2.38 5.69
N LEU A 120 -8.22 1.05 5.78
CA LEU A 120 -8.50 0.32 7.02
C LEU A 120 -7.58 0.74 8.17
N LEU A 121 -6.30 0.98 7.91
CA LEU A 121 -5.40 1.51 8.93
C LEU A 121 -5.81 2.94 9.32
N TYR A 122 -6.19 3.78 8.37
CA TYR A 122 -6.58 5.16 8.67
C TYR A 122 -7.95 5.27 9.38
N PHE A 123 -8.87 4.33 9.13
CA PHE A 123 -10.25 4.34 9.64
C PHE A 123 -10.40 4.68 11.14
N PRO A 124 -9.75 3.95 12.08
CA PRO A 124 -9.91 4.23 13.51
C PRO A 124 -9.31 5.57 13.95
N LEU A 125 -8.33 6.09 13.20
CA LEU A 125 -7.77 7.41 13.43
C LEU A 125 -8.75 8.48 12.97
N LEU A 126 -9.31 8.38 11.75
CA LEU A 126 -10.25 9.37 11.21
C LEU A 126 -11.55 9.45 12.02
N ILE A 127 -12.12 8.31 12.41
CA ILE A 127 -13.33 8.28 13.23
C ILE A 127 -13.09 8.86 14.63
N SER A 128 -11.84 8.85 15.10
CA SER A 128 -11.47 9.45 16.38
C SER A 128 -11.47 10.98 16.35
N PHE A 129 -11.20 11.58 15.18
CA PHE A 129 -11.31 13.03 14.96
C PHE A 129 -12.76 13.46 14.73
N HIS A 130 -13.37 12.97 13.64
CA HIS A 130 -14.74 13.33 13.30
C HIS A 130 -15.34 12.32 12.30
N PRO A 131 -16.58 11.82 12.52
CA PRO A 131 -17.22 10.89 11.59
C PRO A 131 -17.34 11.42 10.15
N ALA A 132 -17.57 12.73 9.97
CA ALA A 132 -17.64 13.34 8.65
C ALA A 132 -16.32 13.26 7.86
N ILE A 133 -15.17 13.40 8.54
CA ILE A 133 -13.85 13.29 7.89
C ILE A 133 -13.65 11.86 7.36
N ASN A 134 -14.06 10.87 8.15
CA ASN A 134 -14.05 9.47 7.70
C ASN A 134 -14.96 9.25 6.47
N GLY A 135 -16.14 9.87 6.45
CA GLY A 135 -17.06 9.85 5.31
C GLY A 135 -16.45 10.43 4.03
N ILE A 136 -15.69 11.52 4.14
CA ILE A 136 -14.98 12.09 2.98
C ILE A 136 -13.87 11.15 2.50
N ALA A 137 -13.10 10.57 3.42
CA ALA A 137 -12.03 9.65 3.07
C ALA A 137 -12.54 8.39 2.36
N ILE A 138 -13.67 7.80 2.81
CA ILE A 138 -14.24 6.64 2.13
C ILE A 138 -14.72 6.99 0.73
N ILE A 139 -15.30 8.18 0.52
CA ILE A 139 -15.70 8.65 -0.81
C ILE A 139 -14.48 8.74 -1.73
N ILE A 140 -13.37 9.31 -1.27
CA ILE A 140 -12.11 9.42 -2.04
C ILE A 140 -11.58 8.02 -2.42
N VAL A 141 -11.59 7.07 -1.48
CA VAL A 141 -11.14 5.70 -1.72
C VAL A 141 -12.04 5.00 -2.74
N VAL A 142 -13.36 5.12 -2.61
CA VAL A 142 -14.33 4.55 -3.56
C VAL A 142 -14.12 5.15 -4.95
N LEU A 143 -13.96 6.47 -5.06
CA LEU A 143 -13.66 7.12 -6.34
C LEU A 143 -12.34 6.62 -6.95
N THR A 144 -11.31 6.43 -6.12
CA THR A 144 -10.01 5.90 -6.57
C THR A 144 -10.16 4.47 -7.11
N VAL A 145 -10.85 3.60 -6.39
CA VAL A 145 -11.11 2.22 -6.82
C VAL A 145 -11.94 2.21 -8.11
N PHE A 146 -12.98 3.05 -8.19
CA PHE A 146 -13.81 3.19 -9.38
C PHE A 146 -12.99 3.64 -10.60
N PHE A 147 -12.14 4.66 -10.43
CA PHE A 147 -11.28 5.15 -11.51
C PHE A 147 -10.29 4.09 -12.00
N ILE A 148 -9.69 3.32 -11.09
CA ILE A 148 -8.80 2.20 -11.43
C ILE A 148 -9.58 1.12 -12.19
N LEU A 149 -10.80 0.80 -11.75
CA LEU A 149 -11.64 -0.20 -12.39
C LEU A 149 -12.03 0.21 -13.82
N VAL A 150 -12.45 1.47 -14.02
CA VAL A 150 -12.74 2.05 -15.34
C VAL A 150 -11.50 1.99 -16.25
N ARG A 151 -10.31 2.30 -15.71
CA ARG A 151 -9.05 2.19 -16.46
C ARG A 151 -8.79 0.75 -16.92
N VAL A 152 -9.00 -0.24 -16.05
CA VAL A 152 -8.83 -1.65 -16.39
C VAL A 152 -9.85 -2.09 -17.45
N LEU A 153 -11.12 -1.72 -17.30
CA LEU A 153 -12.19 -2.00 -18.27
C LEU A 153 -11.89 -1.43 -19.66
N ASN A 154 -11.38 -0.20 -19.74
CA ASN A 154 -11.02 0.42 -21.02
C ASN A 154 -9.91 -0.35 -21.75
N ILE A 155 -8.98 -0.96 -21.02
CA ILE A 155 -7.92 -1.79 -21.61
C ILE A 155 -8.53 -3.05 -22.24
N PHE A 156 -9.48 -3.70 -21.56
CA PHE A 156 -10.20 -4.85 -22.10
C PHE A 156 -11.05 -4.48 -23.32
N PHE A 157 -11.75 -3.35 -23.28
CA PHE A 157 -12.56 -2.88 -24.42
C PHE A 157 -11.73 -2.54 -25.66
N LYS A 158 -10.49 -2.08 -25.49
CA LYS A 158 -9.56 -1.83 -26.61
C LYS A 158 -9.05 -3.12 -27.26
N GLN A 159 -9.29 -4.28 -26.65
CA GLN A 159 -8.82 -5.58 -27.09
C GLN A 159 -9.88 -6.39 -27.87
N ILE A 160 -11.15 -6.02 -27.75
CA ILE A 160 -12.30 -6.52 -28.53
C ILE A 160 -12.41 -5.74 -29.85
#